data_AF-A0A832U186-F1
#
_entry.id   AF-A0A832U186-F1
#
_cell.length_a   1.000
_cell.length_b   1.000
_cell.length_c   1.000
_cell.angle_alpha   90.00
_cell.angle_beta   90.00
_cell.angle_gamma   90.00
#
_symmetry.space_group_name_H-M   'P 1'
#
loop_
_entity.id
_entity.type
_entity.pdbx_description
1 polymer ?
#
loop_
_entity_poly.entity_id
_entity_poly.type
_entity_poly.pdbx_seq_one_letter_code
_entity_poly.pdbx_strand_id
1 'polypeptide(L)'
;MQKENEFETNPEVIYLSEDSKTKSEEEKTKNENEEVGVEAKAAVDSRTYERPSFFIGVPIVIVFGGIGNKYESVFSIEYEGKTVVVLYHGLCLISAGDRLLIHGKWYKGKKLGIQGNVVIADRIEDLSSGIVFSHK
;
A
#
# COMPACT_ATOMS: atom_id res chain seq x y z
N MET A 1 34.84 -51.97 -53.06
CA MET A 1 35.77 -50.92 -53.55
C MET A 1 35.23 -49.57 -53.10
N GLN A 2 36.02 -48.86 -52.26
CA GLN A 2 36.21 -47.39 -52.15
C GLN A 2 34.97 -46.47 -52.18
N LYS A 3 34.74 -45.51 -51.26
CA LYS A 3 35.58 -44.75 -50.32
C LYS A 3 34.66 -44.13 -49.24
N GLU A 4 35.08 -44.19 -47.99
CA GLU A 4 34.59 -43.38 -46.87
C GLU A 4 35.53 -42.15 -46.72
N ASN A 5 34.95 -40.97 -46.47
CA ASN A 5 35.64 -39.78 -45.95
C ASN A 5 34.75 -39.24 -44.81
N GLU A 6 35.18 -39.44 -43.57
CA GLU A 6 35.81 -38.42 -42.71
C GLU A 6 34.82 -37.49 -42.00
N PHE A 7 34.41 -37.88 -40.80
CA PHE A 7 34.26 -36.99 -39.64
C PHE A 7 34.32 -37.86 -38.39
N GLU A 8 35.38 -37.76 -37.59
CA GLU A 8 35.29 -37.66 -36.11
C GLU A 8 36.63 -37.81 -35.38
N THR A 9 36.74 -36.95 -34.36
CA THR A 9 37.41 -37.11 -33.05
C THR A 9 38.93 -37.21 -32.96
N ASN A 10 39.51 -36.30 -32.16
CA ASN A 10 40.54 -36.68 -31.19
C ASN A 10 40.47 -35.80 -29.90
N PRO A 11 40.85 -36.34 -28.73
CA PRO A 11 40.39 -35.98 -27.38
C PRO A 11 41.48 -35.32 -26.51
N GLU A 12 41.14 -34.94 -25.28
CA GLU A 12 41.99 -35.08 -24.06
C GLU A 12 41.16 -34.63 -22.82
N VAL A 13 40.60 -35.55 -22.04
CA VAL A 13 41.11 -36.09 -20.74
C VAL A 13 41.22 -35.00 -19.63
N ILE A 14 40.15 -34.74 -18.88
CA ILE A 14 39.86 -35.20 -17.48
C ILE A 14 40.91 -34.80 -16.42
N TYR A 15 40.51 -33.98 -15.44
CA TYR A 15 40.75 -34.27 -14.01
C TYR A 15 39.63 -33.71 -13.12
N LEU A 16 39.13 -34.61 -12.27
CA LEU A 16 38.10 -34.43 -11.25
C LEU A 16 38.50 -33.45 -10.15
N SER A 17 37.53 -32.72 -9.62
CA SER A 17 37.48 -32.35 -8.20
C SER A 17 36.02 -32.34 -7.78
N GLU A 18 35.68 -33.31 -6.95
CA GLU A 18 34.37 -33.53 -6.35
C GLU A 18 34.05 -32.47 -5.29
N ASP A 19 32.75 -32.32 -5.06
CA ASP A 19 32.08 -31.93 -3.83
C ASP A 19 32.03 -30.45 -3.42
N SER A 20 30.88 -29.83 -3.71
CA SER A 20 29.92 -29.57 -2.63
C SER A 20 28.51 -29.27 -3.17
N LYS A 21 27.59 -30.21 -2.83
CA LYS A 21 26.12 -30.12 -2.84
C LYS A 21 25.50 -28.74 -3.08
N THR A 22 24.85 -28.56 -4.23
CA THR A 22 23.67 -27.69 -4.37
C THR A 22 22.42 -28.56 -4.53
N LYS A 23 21.72 -28.79 -3.42
CA LYS A 23 20.33 -29.24 -3.41
C LYS A 23 19.54 -28.51 -2.33
N SER A 24 18.76 -27.54 -2.77
CA SER A 24 17.49 -27.00 -2.23
C SER A 24 17.25 -25.73 -3.06
N GLU A 25 16.35 -25.71 -4.04
CA GLU A 25 14.90 -25.73 -3.81
C GLU A 25 14.55 -25.05 -2.49
N GLU A 26 14.69 -23.73 -2.47
CA GLU A 26 13.78 -22.85 -1.75
C GLU A 26 13.43 -21.69 -2.69
N GLU A 27 12.46 -21.98 -3.54
CA GLU A 27 11.30 -21.13 -3.73
C GLU A 27 11.03 -20.30 -2.47
N LYS A 28 11.54 -19.07 -2.46
CA LYS A 28 11.10 -18.05 -1.51
C LYS A 28 10.73 -16.81 -2.30
N THR A 29 9.55 -16.91 -2.91
CA THR A 29 8.59 -15.84 -3.13
C THR A 29 8.79 -14.77 -2.05
N LYS A 30 9.57 -13.73 -2.37
CA LYS A 30 9.71 -12.56 -1.53
C LYS A 30 8.41 -11.77 -1.67
N ASN A 31 7.49 -12.05 -0.77
CA ASN A 31 6.41 -11.21 -0.29
C ASN A 31 6.17 -9.94 -1.12
N GLU A 32 5.40 -10.09 -2.19
CA GLU A 32 4.64 -9.00 -2.80
C GLU A 32 3.53 -8.61 -1.82
N ASN A 33 3.86 -7.87 -0.77
CA ASN A 33 2.91 -7.17 0.11
C ASN A 33 3.61 -6.16 1.03
N GLU A 34 4.67 -5.50 0.55
CA GLU A 34 4.97 -4.17 1.08
C GLU A 34 3.82 -3.27 0.63
N GLU A 35 2.87 -3.00 1.52
CA GLU A 35 1.85 -1.99 1.33
C GLU A 35 2.56 -0.65 1.18
N VAL A 36 2.93 -0.30 -0.05
CA VAL A 36 3.63 0.94 -0.37
C VAL A 36 2.74 2.10 0.08
N GLY A 37 3.17 2.76 1.16
CA GLY A 37 2.49 3.94 1.66
C GLY A 37 2.56 5.06 0.64
N VAL A 38 1.50 5.85 0.57
CA VAL A 38 1.40 6.99 -0.35
C VAL A 38 1.75 8.27 0.40
N GLU A 39 2.75 8.98 -0.10
CA GLU A 39 3.05 10.34 0.36
C GLU A 39 2.07 11.36 -0.23
N ALA A 40 1.44 12.16 0.62
CA ALA A 40 0.48 13.18 0.23
C ALA A 40 0.48 14.35 1.21
N LYS A 41 -0.14 15.47 0.82
CA LYS A 41 -0.28 16.64 1.68
C LYS A 41 -1.70 16.78 2.19
N ALA A 42 -1.88 17.05 3.48
CA ALA A 42 -3.19 17.38 4.04
C ALA A 42 -3.73 18.69 3.44
N ALA A 43 -4.93 18.64 2.86
CA ALA A 43 -5.59 19.80 2.29
C ALA A 43 -6.36 20.61 3.37
N VAL A 44 -6.83 19.93 4.41
CA VAL A 44 -7.62 20.49 5.52
C VAL A 44 -7.27 19.79 6.83
N ASP A 45 -7.59 20.44 7.95
CA ASP A 45 -7.48 19.83 9.27
C ASP A 45 -8.39 18.60 9.40
N SER A 46 -7.96 17.62 10.19
CA SER A 46 -8.79 16.47 10.49
C SER A 46 -9.97 16.80 11.40
N ARG A 47 -11.09 16.14 11.13
CA ARG A 47 -12.29 16.22 11.95
C ARG A 47 -12.61 14.85 12.49
N THR A 48 -12.69 14.75 13.82
CA THR A 48 -13.01 13.52 14.52
C THR A 48 -14.45 13.53 15.01
N TYR A 49 -15.17 12.45 14.75
CA TYR A 49 -16.58 12.32 15.09
C TYR A 49 -16.80 11.09 15.97
N GLU A 50 -17.64 11.23 16.99
CA GLU A 50 -18.06 10.11 17.86
C GLU A 50 -19.27 9.41 17.26
N ARG A 51 -19.19 8.08 17.07
CA ARG A 51 -20.24 7.24 16.47
C ARG A 51 -20.91 7.89 15.25
N PRO A 52 -20.16 8.20 14.19
CA PRO A 52 -20.74 8.76 13.00
C PRO A 52 -21.70 7.74 12.37
N SER A 53 -22.99 8.01 12.47
CA SER A 53 -24.00 7.38 11.63
C SER A 53 -24.21 8.15 10.32
N PHE A 54 -23.66 9.37 10.23
CA PHE A 54 -23.84 10.31 9.14
C PHE A 54 -22.85 11.49 9.25
N PHE A 55 -22.33 11.98 8.12
CA PHE A 55 -21.52 13.19 8.04
C PHE A 55 -22.15 14.20 7.06
N ILE A 56 -22.34 15.46 7.49
CA ILE A 56 -22.74 16.56 6.59
C ILE A 56 -21.57 17.52 6.42
N GLY A 57 -21.00 17.55 5.21
CA GLY A 57 -20.03 18.54 4.78
C GLY A 57 -19.77 18.40 3.28
N VAL A 58 -19.75 19.50 2.53
CA VAL A 58 -19.59 19.53 1.05
C VAL A 58 -18.12 19.31 0.66
N PRO A 59 -17.77 18.42 -0.30
CA PRO A 59 -18.65 17.61 -1.14
C PRO A 59 -18.95 16.23 -0.50
N ILE A 60 -20.04 16.25 0.25
CA ILE A 60 -20.99 15.25 0.74
C ILE A 60 -20.58 13.78 0.55
N VAL A 61 -20.54 13.10 1.68
CA VAL A 61 -20.13 11.71 1.88
C VAL A 61 -21.08 11.07 2.88
N ILE A 62 -21.78 10.01 2.48
CA ILE A 62 -22.62 9.20 3.37
C ILE A 62 -21.92 7.86 3.57
N VAL A 63 -21.10 7.74 4.62
CA VAL A 63 -20.57 6.44 5.05
C VAL A 63 -21.61 5.74 5.92
N PHE A 64 -22.25 4.70 5.38
CA PHE A 64 -22.98 3.72 6.20
C PHE A 64 -21.99 2.66 6.66
N GLY A 65 -21.70 2.61 7.95
CA GLY A 65 -20.75 1.67 8.54
C GLY A 65 -20.90 1.59 10.05
N GLY A 66 -22.03 1.07 10.52
CA GLY A 66 -22.15 0.73 11.93
C GLY A 66 -21.18 -0.39 12.30
N ILE A 67 -20.44 -0.15 13.39
CA ILE A 67 -19.58 -1.06 14.17
C ILE A 67 -18.13 -1.15 13.67
N GLY A 68 -17.22 -0.46 14.37
CA GLY A 68 -15.78 -0.64 14.26
C GLY A 68 -15.00 0.11 15.34
N ASN A 69 -15.27 1.40 15.52
CA ASN A 69 -14.57 2.19 16.53
C ASN A 69 -15.41 3.36 17.08
N LYS A 70 -15.14 3.80 18.32
CA LYS A 70 -15.92 4.89 18.97
C LYS A 70 -15.79 6.21 18.22
N TYR A 71 -14.63 6.43 17.59
CA TYR A 71 -14.29 7.65 16.89
C TYR A 71 -13.83 7.36 15.47
N GLU A 72 -14.16 8.25 14.54
CA GLU A 72 -13.60 8.24 13.19
C GLU A 72 -13.09 9.63 12.83
N SER A 73 -11.90 9.67 12.23
CA SER A 73 -11.28 10.90 11.75
C SER A 73 -11.39 10.96 10.23
N VAL A 74 -11.85 12.11 9.73
CA VAL A 74 -12.06 12.38 8.31
C VAL A 74 -11.34 13.65 7.92
N PHE A 75 -10.61 13.60 6.81
CA PHE A 75 -9.95 14.75 6.20
C PHE A 75 -9.76 14.52 4.71
N SER A 76 -9.18 15.50 4.03
CA SER A 76 -8.83 15.37 2.62
C SER A 76 -7.36 15.65 2.37
N ILE A 77 -6.79 14.97 1.39
CA ILE A 77 -5.40 15.13 0.95
C ILE A 77 -5.35 15.58 -0.51
N GLU A 78 -4.26 16.26 -0.86
CA GLU A 78 -3.86 16.49 -2.23
C GLU A 78 -2.95 15.33 -2.68
N TYR A 79 -3.44 14.55 -3.64
CA TYR A 79 -2.70 13.45 -4.25
C TYR A 79 -2.85 13.52 -5.77
N GLU A 80 -1.73 13.54 -6.48
CA GLU A 80 -1.68 13.68 -7.95
C GLU A 80 -2.53 14.84 -8.51
N GLY A 81 -2.54 15.98 -7.81
CA GLY A 81 -3.32 17.17 -8.20
C GLY A 81 -4.83 17.03 -8.01
N LYS A 82 -5.29 16.00 -7.29
CA LYS A 82 -6.70 15.78 -6.95
C LYS A 82 -6.90 15.77 -5.44
N THR A 83 -8.08 16.19 -5.01
CA THR A 83 -8.52 16.05 -3.62
C THR A 83 -9.07 14.63 -3.40
N VAL A 84 -8.52 13.92 -2.43
CA VAL A 84 -8.92 12.56 -2.04
C VAL A 84 -9.38 12.60 -0.58
N VAL A 85 -10.48 11.93 -0.27
CA VAL A 85 -10.97 11.81 1.12
C VAL A 85 -10.25 10.67 1.83
N VAL A 86 -9.81 10.91 3.06
CA VAL A 86 -9.21 9.90 3.93
C VAL A 86 -10.14 9.64 5.11
N LEU A 87 -10.41 8.36 5.36
CA LEU A 87 -11.17 7.86 6.49
C LEU A 87 -10.22 7.04 7.38
N TYR A 88 -10.16 7.36 8.67
CA TYR A 88 -9.38 6.63 9.65
C TYR A 88 -10.23 6.26 10.86
N HIS A 89 -10.25 4.98 11.22
CA HIS A 89 -11.02 4.47 12.35
C HIS A 89 -10.26 4.73 13.66
N GLY A 90 -10.35 5.94 14.19
CA GLY A 90 -9.78 6.33 15.47
C GLY A 90 -9.66 7.84 15.61
N LEU A 91 -8.95 8.28 16.66
CA LEU A 91 -8.49 9.66 16.79
C LEU A 91 -7.23 9.85 15.95
N CYS A 92 -7.26 10.77 14.99
CA CYS A 92 -6.13 11.14 14.15
C CYS A 92 -6.14 12.66 14.00
N LEU A 93 -5.14 13.32 14.59
CA LEU A 93 -5.01 14.77 14.61
C LEU A 93 -4.00 15.17 13.54
N ILE A 94 -4.49 15.76 12.45
CA ILE A 94 -3.71 16.19 11.29
C ILE A 94 -4.05 17.66 11.02
N SER A 95 -3.04 18.48 10.75
CA SER A 95 -3.22 19.88 10.40
C SER A 95 -3.16 20.07 8.89
N ALA A 96 -3.90 21.06 8.39
CA ALA A 96 -3.80 21.48 7.00
C ALA A 96 -2.33 21.82 6.66
N GLY A 97 -1.84 21.23 5.58
CA GLY A 97 -0.48 21.41 5.11
C GLY A 97 0.52 20.34 5.55
N ASP A 98 0.14 19.44 6.46
CA ASP A 98 1.02 18.36 6.90
C ASP A 98 1.38 17.40 5.78
N ARG A 99 2.62 16.89 5.82
CA ARG A 99 3.10 15.86 4.90
C ARG A 99 2.84 14.51 5.53
N LEU A 100 2.12 13.65 4.82
CA LEU A 100 1.62 12.39 5.36
C LEU A 100 2.13 11.23 4.53
N LEU A 101 2.48 10.13 5.20
CA LEU A 101 2.62 8.81 4.61
C LEU A 101 1.42 7.96 5.01
N ILE A 102 0.57 7.62 4.03
CA ILE A 102 -0.72 6.97 4.26
C ILE A 102 -0.68 5.55 3.71
N HIS A 103 -0.97 4.58 4.57
CA HIS A 103 -1.25 3.21 4.19
C HIS A 103 -2.76 2.96 4.29
N GLY A 104 -3.26 2.09 3.42
CA GLY A 104 -4.67 1.72 3.43
C GLY A 104 -5.22 1.32 2.07
N LYS A 105 -6.54 1.12 2.05
CA LYS A 105 -7.26 0.61 0.88
C LYS A 105 -7.93 1.75 0.13
N TRP A 106 -7.72 1.78 -1.19
CA TRP A 106 -8.28 2.77 -2.09
C TRP A 106 -9.62 2.31 -2.68
N TYR A 107 -10.60 3.20 -2.66
CA TYR A 107 -11.95 2.96 -3.15
C TYR A 107 -12.44 4.08 -4.07
N LYS A 108 -13.30 3.70 -5.01
CA LYS A 108 -14.14 4.67 -5.73
C LYS A 108 -15.25 5.14 -4.79
N GLY A 109 -15.26 6.44 -4.52
CA GLY A 109 -16.16 7.07 -3.54
C GLY A 109 -17.64 6.90 -3.84
N LYS A 110 -18.03 6.67 -5.11
CA LYS A 110 -19.44 6.46 -5.50
C LYS A 110 -20.13 5.36 -4.68
N LYS A 111 -19.41 4.31 -4.26
CA LYS A 111 -19.96 3.23 -3.41
C LYS A 111 -20.23 3.67 -1.96
N LEU A 112 -19.59 4.75 -1.52
CA LEU A 112 -19.66 5.34 -0.18
C LEU A 112 -20.37 6.71 -0.20
N GLY A 113 -21.09 7.03 -1.27
CA GLY A 113 -21.75 8.33 -1.43
C GLY A 113 -20.79 9.53 -1.54
N ILE A 114 -19.50 9.31 -1.83
CA ILE A 114 -18.45 10.32 -1.95
C ILE A 114 -18.17 10.61 -3.43
N GLN A 115 -18.07 11.88 -3.81
CA GLN A 115 -17.55 12.22 -5.14
C GLN A 115 -16.02 12.15 -5.13
N GLY A 116 -15.44 11.25 -5.93
CA GLY A 116 -13.99 11.10 -6.09
C GLY A 116 -13.43 9.79 -5.53
N ASN A 117 -12.15 9.78 -5.21
CA ASN A 117 -11.46 8.64 -4.60
C ASN A 117 -11.43 8.78 -3.08
N VAL A 118 -11.40 7.64 -2.41
CA VAL A 118 -11.43 7.54 -0.95
C VAL A 118 -10.37 6.55 -0.51
N VAL A 119 -9.64 6.88 0.54
CA VAL A 119 -8.72 5.96 1.21
C VAL A 119 -9.29 5.63 2.58
N ILE A 120 -9.45 4.34 2.86
CA ILE A 120 -9.67 3.87 4.24
C ILE A 120 -8.29 3.50 4.77
N ALA A 121 -7.76 4.34 5.65
CA ALA A 121 -6.42 4.23 6.18
C ALA A 121 -6.39 3.36 7.44
N ASP A 122 -5.40 2.48 7.51
CA ASP A 122 -5.07 1.66 8.67
C ASP A 122 -3.84 2.20 9.41
N ARG A 123 -2.91 2.85 8.68
CA ARG A 123 -1.77 3.58 9.24
C ARG A 123 -1.57 4.93 8.54
N ILE A 124 -1.37 5.97 9.34
CA ILE A 124 -1.05 7.33 8.89
C ILE A 124 0.15 7.79 9.69
N GLU A 125 1.20 8.21 9.00
CA GLU A 125 2.37 8.83 9.60
C GLU A 125 2.43 10.29 9.16
N ASP A 126 2.39 11.20 10.13
CA ASP A 126 2.59 12.62 9.90
C ASP A 126 4.10 12.90 9.92
N LEU A 127 4.65 13.11 8.73
CA LEU A 127 6.07 13.40 8.51
C LEU A 127 6.44 14.83 8.94
N SER A 128 5.46 15.72 9.16
CA SER A 128 5.70 17.05 9.72
C SER A 128 6.00 16.98 11.23
N SER A 129 5.24 16.16 11.96
CA SER A 129 5.33 16.07 13.44
C SER A 129 6.04 14.81 13.95
N GLY A 130 6.22 13.80 13.09
CA GLY A 130 6.73 12.47 13.45
C GLY A 130 5.70 11.59 14.17
N ILE A 131 4.43 12.00 14.24
CA ILE A 131 3.37 11.25 14.93
C ILE A 131 2.84 10.14 14.01
N VAL A 132 2.69 8.94 14.56
CA VAL A 132 2.14 7.78 13.85
C VAL A 132 0.82 7.38 14.46
N PHE A 133 -0.22 7.34 13.63
CA PHE A 133 -1.53 6.80 13.93
C PHE A 133 -1.64 5.42 13.27
N SER A 134 -1.92 4.38 14.05
CA SER A 134 -2.10 3.03 13.52
C SER A 134 -3.26 2.35 14.23
N HIS A 135 -4.17 1.80 13.44
CA HIS A 135 -5.32 1.03 13.91
C HIS A 135 -5.18 -0.40 13.37
N LYS A 136 -5.17 -1.38 14.28
CA LYS A 136 -5.08 -2.81 13.96
C LYS A 136 -6.46 -3.44 13.85
#